data_AF-A0A2V8M341-F1
#
_entry.id   AF-A0A2V8M341-F1
#
_cell.length_a   1.000
_cell.length_b   1.000
_cell.length_c   1.000
_cell.angle_alpha   90.00
_cell.angle_beta   90.00
_cell.angle_gamma   90.00
#
_symmetry.space_group_name_H-M   'P 1'
#
loop_
_entity.id
_entity.type
_entity.pdbx_description
1 polymer ?
#
loop_
_entity_poly.entity_id
_entity_poly.type
_entity_poly.pdbx_seq_one_letter_code
_entity_poly.pdbx_strand_id
1 'polypeptide(L)' 'MKAIAVRPGSRGSVHLGELARPSVDDVPNGRGVLVKVLRVGVDGTDKEINAAEYGAPPPGYDFLVLGHESFGRVEAV' A
#
# COMPACT_ATOMS: atom_id res chain seq x y z
N MET A 1 -8.86 -6.25 -5.03
CA MET A 1 -9.05 -5.49 -3.78
C MET A 1 -8.82 -4.01 -4.04
N LYS A 2 -9.46 -3.15 -3.25
CA LYS A 2 -9.27 -1.69 -3.32
C LYS A 2 -8.04 -1.28 -2.51
N ALA A 3 -7.30 -0.28 -2.99
CA ALA A 3 -6.14 0.29 -2.30
C ALA A 3 -6.10 1.81 -2.48
N ILE A 4 -5.55 2.54 -1.51
CA ILE A 4 -5.25 3.97 -1.65
C ILE A 4 -3.82 4.09 -2.16
N ALA A 5 -3.62 4.80 -3.27
CA ALA A 5 -2.32 4.92 -3.92
C ALA A 5 -2.06 6.35 -4.39
N VAL A 6 -0.80 6.66 -4.64
CA VAL A 6 -0.33 7.88 -5.32
C VAL A 6 0.42 7.52 -6.59
N ARG A 7 0.62 8.51 -7.46
CA ARG A 7 1.66 8.46 -8.51
C ARG A 7 2.85 9.30 -8.03
N PRO A 8 3.95 8.69 -7.56
CA PRO A 8 5.10 9.43 -7.07
C PRO A 8 5.60 10.48 -8.09
N GLY A 9 6.02 11.65 -7.61
CA GLY A 9 6.37 12.80 -8.45
C GLY A 9 5.19 13.64 -8.96
N SER A 10 3.94 13.19 -8.74
CA SER A 10 2.73 13.96 -9.07
C SER A 10 1.99 14.39 -7.81
N ARG A 11 2.00 15.69 -7.52
CA ARG A 11 1.33 16.27 -6.34
C ARG A 11 -0.19 16.03 -6.39
N GLY A 12 -0.77 15.68 -5.24
CA GLY A 12 -2.23 15.52 -5.09
C GLY A 12 -2.78 14.32 -5.86
N SER A 13 -1.93 13.32 -6.13
CA SER A 13 -2.27 12.17 -6.96
C SER A 13 -2.91 11.02 -6.18
N VAL A 14 -3.31 11.21 -4.92
CA VAL A 14 -4.07 10.20 -4.17
C VAL A 14 -5.30 9.76 -4.96
N HIS A 15 -5.44 8.45 -5.13
CA HIS A 15 -6.55 7.83 -5.83
C HIS A 15 -6.87 6.45 -5.26
N LEU A 16 -8.07 5.97 -5.56
CA LEU A 16 -8.47 4.59 -5.31
C LEU A 16 -8.01 3.71 -6.47
N GLY A 17 -7.11 2.79 -6.21
CA GLY A 17 -6.69 1.75 -7.15
C GLY A 17 -7.42 0.43 -6.92
N GLU A 18 -7.47 -0.39 -7.96
CA GLU A 18 -7.91 -1.79 -7.88
C GLU A 18 -6.75 -2.72 -8.24
N LEU A 19 -6.42 -3.66 -7.35
CA LEU A 19 -5.35 -4.63 -7.52
C LEU A 19 -5.88 -6.06 -7.37
N ALA A 20 -5.12 -7.07 -7.80
CA ALA A 20 -5.39 -8.44 -7.38
C ALA A 20 -5.35 -8.56 -5.85
N ARG A 21 -6.16 -9.45 -5.27
CA ARG A 21 -6.03 -9.77 -3.85
C ARG A 21 -4.77 -10.63 -3.69
N PRO A 22 -3.86 -10.32 -2.75
CA PRO A 22 -2.67 -11.13 -2.52
C PRO A 22 -3.05 -12.51 -1.95
N SER A 23 -2.21 -13.51 -2.24
CA SER A 23 -2.22 -14.85 -1.65
C SER A 23 -1.11 -14.98 -0.60
N VAL A 24 -1.25 -15.95 0.31
CA VAL A 24 -0.14 -16.34 1.21
C VAL A 24 1.05 -16.90 0.42
N ASP A 25 0.80 -17.51 -0.73
CA ASP A 25 1.83 -18.10 -1.59
C ASP A 25 2.67 -17.06 -2.34
N ASP A 26 2.23 -15.79 -2.37
CA ASP A 26 3.00 -14.69 -2.98
C ASP A 26 4.29 -14.38 -2.18
N VAL A 27 4.35 -14.82 -0.91
CA VAL A 27 5.51 -14.66 -0.04
C VAL A 27 6.33 -15.96 -0.03
N PRO A 28 7.61 -15.92 -0.46
CA PRO A 28 8.44 -17.12 -0.56
C PRO A 28 8.65 -17.86 0.76
N ASN A 29 8.91 -19.17 0.62
CA ASN A 29 9.32 -20.08 1.70
C ASN A 29 8.22 -20.33 2.76
N GLY A 30 6.93 -20.23 2.38
CA GLY A 30 5.82 -20.50 3.29
C GLY A 30 5.74 -19.52 4.46
N ARG A 31 6.14 -18.26 4.23
CA ARG A 31 6.15 -17.20 5.25
C ARG A 31 5.03 -16.18 5.07
N GLY A 32 4.06 -16.45 4.20
CA GLY A 32 2.95 -15.55 3.94
C GLY A 32 1.99 -15.49 5.10
N VAL A 33 1.49 -14.30 5.40
CA VAL A 33 0.38 -14.09 6.33
C VAL A 33 -0.59 -13.13 5.67
N LEU A 34 -1.82 -13.59 5.42
CA LEU A 34 -2.84 -12.73 4.84
C LEU A 34 -3.53 -11.97 5.97
N VAL A 35 -3.44 -10.64 5.91
CA VAL A 35 -4.03 -9.74 6.90
C VAL A 35 -5.15 -8.92 6.26
N LYS A 36 -6.34 -8.97 6.84
CA LYS A 36 -7.40 -8.01 6.53
C LYS A 36 -7.17 -6.72 7.29
N VAL A 37 -6.84 -5.67 6.56
CA VAL A 37 -6.70 -4.31 7.09
C VAL A 37 -8.05 -3.85 7.64
N LEU A 38 -8.05 -3.39 8.90
CA LEU A 38 -9.22 -2.82 9.58
C LEU A 38 -9.12 -1.30 9.68
N ARG A 39 -7.92 -0.78 9.94
CA ARG A 39 -7.61 0.64 10.04
C ARG A 39 -6.19 0.89 9.55
N VAL A 40 -5.96 2.09 9.02
CA VAL A 40 -4.63 2.60 8.63
C VAL A 40 -4.49 3.98 9.26
N GLY A 41 -3.41 4.19 10.00
CA GLY A 41 -3.00 5.49 10.51
C GLY A 41 -2.47 6.38 9.38
N VAL A 42 -2.46 7.69 9.63
CA VAL A 42 -2.00 8.69 8.67
C VAL A 42 -1.14 9.69 9.44
N ASP A 43 0.07 9.92 8.94
CA ASP A 43 1.03 10.84 9.57
C ASP A 43 1.53 11.92 8.58
N GLY A 44 2.61 12.61 8.95
CA GLY A 44 3.27 13.60 8.07
C GLY A 44 3.85 12.97 6.80
N THR A 45 4.34 11.73 6.89
CA THR A 45 4.95 10.99 5.78
C THR A 45 3.96 10.80 4.63
N ASP A 46 2.72 10.41 4.93
CA ASP A 46 1.67 10.27 3.90
C ASP A 46 1.38 11.60 3.18
N LYS A 47 1.38 12.70 3.94
CA LYS A 47 1.15 14.05 3.42
C LYS A 47 2.29 14.49 2.50
N GLU A 48 3.53 14.27 2.92
CA GLU A 48 4.75 14.61 2.17
C GLU A 48 4.87 13.78 0.88
N ILE A 49 4.53 12.48 0.93
CA ILE A 49 4.45 11.62 -0.26
C ILE A 49 3.38 12.13 -1.23
N ASN A 50 2.18 12.46 -0.76
CA ASN A 50 1.13 13.02 -1.62
C ASN A 50 1.47 14.44 -2.14
N ALA A 51 2.30 15.20 -1.42
CA ALA A 51 2.85 16.47 -1.89
C ALA A 51 3.90 16.31 -2.99
N ALA A 52 4.29 15.06 -3.29
CA ALA A 52 5.35 14.65 -4.21
C ALA A 52 6.75 15.13 -3.79
N GLU A 53 6.99 15.23 -2.48
CA GLU A 53 8.31 15.59 -1.94
C GLU A 53 9.29 14.42 -2.01
N TYR A 54 8.79 13.19 -1.88
CA TYR A 54 9.52 11.94 -2.06
C TYR A 54 8.56 10.76 -2.29
N GLY A 55 9.11 9.55 -2.35
CA GLY A 55 8.41 8.30 -2.65
C GLY A 55 8.82 7.73 -3.99
N ALA A 56 8.80 6.41 -4.12
CA ALA A 56 9.12 5.72 -5.36
C ALA A 56 8.17 4.52 -5.53
N PRO A 57 7.68 4.26 -6.76
CA PRO A 57 6.90 3.07 -7.00
C PRO A 57 7.82 1.84 -7.00
N PRO A 58 7.28 0.64 -6.71
CA PRO A 58 8.02 -0.60 -6.94
C PRO A 58 8.43 -0.77 -8.42
N PRO A 59 9.49 -1.53 -8.73
CA PRO A 59 9.89 -1.78 -10.11
C PRO A 59 8.73 -2.32 -10.97
N GLY A 60 8.54 -1.73 -12.15
CA GLY A 60 7.46 -2.11 -13.08
C GLY A 60 6.11 -1.47 -12.80
N TYR A 61 5.99 -0.62 -11.79
CA TYR A 61 4.77 0.11 -11.45
C TYR A 61 4.98 1.63 -11.57
N ASP A 62 3.90 2.36 -11.85
CA ASP A 62 3.84 3.83 -11.90
C ASP A 62 3.11 4.43 -10.68
N PHE A 63 2.71 3.58 -9.73
CA PHE A 63 1.99 3.96 -8.51
C PHE A 63 2.62 3.36 -7.25
N LEU A 64 2.31 3.97 -6.11
CA LEU A 64 2.70 3.51 -4.78
C LEU A 64 1.45 3.42 -3.90
N VAL A 65 1.15 2.23 -3.37
CA VAL A 65 0.11 2.05 -2.34
C VAL A 65 0.60 2.67 -1.02
N LEU A 66 -0.23 3.50 -0.39
CA LEU A 66 0.08 4.20 0.86
C LEU A 66 -0.31 3.37 2.10
N GLY A 67 0.18 3.80 3.27
CA GLY A 67 -0.21 3.28 4.57
C GLY A 67 0.85 2.40 5.24
N HIS A 68 1.82 3.02 5.92
CA HIS A 68 2.82 2.32 6.75
C HIS A 68 2.34 2.03 8.18
N GLU A 69 1.21 2.61 8.62
CA GLU A 69 0.67 2.45 9.97
C GLU A 69 -0.58 1.57 10.00
N SER A 70 -0.44 0.25 9.84
CA SER A 70 -1.58 -0.64 9.64
C SER A 70 -2.03 -1.39 10.91
N PHE A 71 -3.35 -1.47 11.13
CA PHE A 71 -3.99 -2.36 12.10
C PHE A 71 -4.95 -3.31 11.39
N GLY A 72 -4.78 -4.62 11.60
CA GLY A 72 -5.52 -5.64 10.87
C GLY A 72 -5.73 -6.94 11.65
N ARG A 73 -6.54 -7.82 11.05
CA ARG A 73 -6.82 -9.17 11.57
C ARG A 73 -6.21 -10.20 10.64
N VAL A 74 -5.50 -11.18 11.19
CA VAL A 74 -5.01 -12.35 10.43
C VAL A 74 -6.20 -13.15 9.89
N GLU A 75 -6.18 -13.46 8.59
CA GLU A 75 -7.19 -14.30 7.92
C GLU A 75 -6.65 -15.65 7.44
N ALA A 76 -5.34 -15.73 7.12
CA ALA A 76 -4.65 -16.98 6.74
C ALA A 76 -3.14 -16.88 7.04
N VAL A 77 -2.49 -18.04 7.20
CA VAL A 77 -1.04 -18.24 7.44
C VAL A 77 -0.52 -19.39 6.61
#